data_AF-A0A0Q5D0W4-F1
#
_entry.id   AF-A0A0Q5D0W4-F1
#
_cell.length_a   1.000
_cell.length_b   1.000
_cell.length_c   1.000
_cell.angle_alpha   90.00
_cell.angle_beta   90.00
_cell.angle_gamma   90.00
#
_symmetry.space_group_name_H-M   'P 1'
#
loop_
_entity.id
_entity.type
_entity.pdbx_description
1 polymer ?
#
loop_
_entity_poly.entity_id
_entity_poly.type
_entity_poly.pdbx_seq_one_letter_code
_entity_poly.pdbx_strand_id
1 'polypeptide(L)'
;MMRSRDRHNLLRSLVAGVFLAAAGNAVASEDLEPYKMIRSLQYLQDAIVAGDHSANEMQRFLLKTLDQRLRTASPDVFKDPRNVDAVFVFAMSGGNPQTLDFLAARDVDGEFDGRLARVLRRYFQGQGLTAVAAFEGLVKEYGTSPVGPYLALVAGNITANADPAKAIGYFDQVRLLAPGTNLEEAALRRSLAVILQTEPGRGFDLAAKYVRRFLYSPYASQFIDMFVQLATDDDGKGDRSRWTDVVSMMDDPRAHEFYLRVSRRALLAGNKDLARFAALNAERLSPSPGSENNAIGQLYGDLASISSSNVVEAAKSLSQIPDGALSERDRNLRAAAQKVVEQILMAPETSSVSAEPVVMPAGEAGQAATASATIPSAPAPTTSVAKPAAKTENPEMEASLQTYVEQNRMKLKQIDDLLSDEAYE
;
A
#
# COMPACT_ATOMS: atom_id res chain seq x y z
N MET A 1 47.65 23.84 -70.39
CA MET A 1 48.17 22.62 -71.04
C MET A 1 47.23 21.46 -70.74
N MET A 2 46.64 20.88 -71.78
CA MET A 2 45.83 19.66 -71.75
C MET A 2 46.70 18.41 -71.66
N ARG A 3 46.22 17.41 -70.90
CA ARG A 3 46.13 15.95 -71.19
C ARG A 3 46.07 15.22 -69.83
N SER A 4 45.28 14.19 -69.54
CA SER A 4 44.23 13.42 -70.22
C SER A 4 44.15 12.07 -69.47
N ARG A 5 42.92 11.60 -69.16
CA ARG A 5 42.48 10.18 -69.09
C ARG A 5 43.00 9.32 -67.91
N ASP A 6 42.24 8.37 -67.33
CA ASP A 6 40.97 7.73 -67.72
C ASP A 6 40.28 7.10 -66.48
N ARG A 7 38.94 7.16 -66.48
CA ARG A 7 37.93 6.11 -66.16
C ARG A 7 38.05 5.31 -64.86
N HIS A 8 36.95 5.26 -64.09
CA HIS A 8 36.01 4.13 -64.04
C HIS A 8 34.82 4.47 -63.11
N ASN A 9 33.60 4.40 -63.70
CA ASN A 9 32.38 3.77 -63.18
C ASN A 9 31.81 4.17 -61.80
N LEU A 10 30.51 4.26 -61.53
CA LEU A 10 29.27 4.09 -62.30
C LEU A 10 28.15 4.60 -61.36
N LEU A 11 27.15 5.23 -61.97
CA LEU A 11 25.77 5.45 -61.51
C LEU A 11 25.34 4.75 -60.21
N ARG A 12 24.80 5.52 -59.27
CA ARG A 12 23.81 5.00 -58.30
C ARG A 12 22.43 5.52 -58.65
N SER A 13 21.65 4.61 -59.19
CA SER A 13 20.26 4.73 -59.59
C SER A 13 19.33 4.79 -58.39
N LEU A 14 18.28 5.57 -58.59
CA LEU A 14 16.99 5.59 -57.88
C LEU A 14 16.40 4.17 -57.72
N VAL A 15 15.94 3.80 -56.52
CA VAL A 15 14.99 2.68 -56.34
C VAL A 15 13.88 3.13 -55.38
N ALA A 16 12.67 2.98 -55.88
CA ALA A 16 11.40 3.32 -55.27
C ALA A 16 11.13 2.55 -53.97
N GLY A 17 10.59 3.24 -52.98
CA GLY A 17 10.05 2.65 -51.76
C GLY A 17 8.77 1.88 -52.06
N VAL A 18 8.84 0.56 -51.89
CA VAL A 18 7.65 -0.30 -51.75
C VAL A 18 7.26 -0.26 -50.28
N PHE A 19 6.17 0.45 -49.96
CA PHE A 19 5.45 0.27 -48.70
C PHE A 19 4.73 -1.08 -48.75
N LEU A 20 5.38 -2.14 -48.25
CA LEU A 20 4.66 -3.33 -47.82
C LEU A 20 4.00 -3.00 -46.48
N ALA A 21 2.72 -2.70 -46.52
CA ALA A 21 1.85 -2.75 -45.35
C ALA A 21 1.78 -4.20 -44.87
N ALA A 22 2.70 -4.59 -43.99
CA ALA A 22 2.57 -5.82 -43.23
C ALA A 22 1.47 -5.58 -42.19
N ALA A 23 0.33 -6.24 -42.38
CA ALA A 23 -0.65 -6.50 -41.35
C ALA A 23 0.00 -7.35 -40.24
N GLY A 24 0.75 -6.70 -39.35
CA GLY A 24 1.28 -7.28 -38.12
C GLY A 24 0.25 -7.20 -37.01
N ASN A 25 -0.88 -7.89 -37.15
CA ASN A 25 -1.82 -8.11 -36.06
C ASN A 25 -1.87 -9.61 -35.73
N ALA A 26 -1.57 -9.94 -34.46
CA ALA A 26 -2.00 -11.15 -33.75
C ALA A 26 -1.39 -12.53 -34.13
N VAL A 27 -0.06 -12.65 -34.25
CA VAL A 27 0.64 -13.97 -34.26
C VAL A 27 1.57 -14.17 -33.04
N ALA A 28 1.72 -13.19 -32.15
CA ALA A 28 2.73 -13.26 -31.09
C ALA A 28 2.26 -13.84 -29.74
N SER A 29 0.95 -14.08 -29.53
CA SER A 29 0.43 -14.51 -28.21
C SER A 29 0.16 -16.00 -28.06
N GLU A 30 -0.10 -16.75 -29.14
CA GLU A 30 -0.38 -18.19 -29.05
C GLU A 30 0.90 -19.03 -28.80
N ASP A 31 2.05 -18.56 -29.28
CA ASP A 31 3.36 -19.24 -29.17
C ASP A 31 4.16 -18.90 -27.90
N LEU A 32 3.67 -18.00 -27.03
CA LEU A 32 4.42 -17.67 -25.82
C LEU A 32 4.23 -18.73 -24.73
N GLU A 33 5.33 -19.35 -24.31
CA GLU A 33 5.35 -20.27 -23.17
C GLU A 33 4.83 -19.60 -21.88
N PRO A 34 3.96 -20.25 -21.09
CA PRO A 34 3.39 -19.69 -19.85
C PRO A 34 4.42 -19.11 -18.89
N TYR A 35 5.58 -19.75 -18.71
CA TYR A 35 6.62 -19.23 -17.82
C TYR A 35 7.17 -17.86 -18.28
N LYS A 36 7.18 -17.57 -19.59
CA LYS A 36 7.63 -16.27 -20.13
C LYS A 36 6.62 -15.18 -19.78
N MET A 37 5.33 -15.49 -19.91
CA MET A 37 4.24 -14.58 -19.53
C MET A 37 4.27 -14.27 -18.03
N ILE A 38 4.58 -15.27 -17.18
CA ILE A 38 4.75 -15.04 -15.74
C ILE A 38 5.90 -14.08 -15.44
N ARG A 39 7.05 -14.20 -16.13
CA ARG A 39 8.15 -13.24 -15.94
C ARG A 39 7.74 -11.82 -16.34
N SER A 40 6.97 -11.66 -17.41
CA SER A 40 6.42 -10.36 -17.80
C SER A 40 5.47 -9.81 -16.74
N LEU A 41 4.62 -10.67 -16.15
CA LEU A 41 3.74 -10.29 -15.05
C LEU A 41 4.54 -9.84 -13.81
N GLN A 42 5.57 -10.60 -13.44
CA GLN A 42 6.46 -10.27 -12.32
C GLN A 42 7.14 -8.92 -12.53
N TYR A 43 7.69 -8.68 -13.72
CA TYR A 43 8.30 -7.40 -14.07
C TYR A 43 7.32 -6.22 -13.89
N LEU A 44 6.07 -6.35 -14.35
CA LEU A 44 5.06 -5.31 -14.16
C LEU A 44 4.71 -5.12 -12.69
N GLN A 45 4.56 -6.20 -11.92
CA GLN A 45 4.28 -6.13 -10.48
C GLN A 45 5.41 -5.41 -9.72
N ASP A 46 6.66 -5.70 -10.07
CA ASP A 46 7.84 -5.08 -9.48
C ASP A 46 7.92 -3.60 -9.86
N ALA A 47 7.61 -3.25 -11.11
CA ALA A 47 7.53 -1.85 -11.56
C ALA A 47 6.44 -1.06 -10.81
N ILE A 48 5.28 -1.67 -10.57
CA ILE A 48 4.17 -1.05 -9.82
C ILE A 48 4.58 -0.69 -8.40
N VAL A 49 5.24 -1.60 -7.67
CA VAL A 49 5.71 -1.31 -6.30
C VAL A 49 6.90 -0.34 -6.27
N ALA A 50 7.62 -0.20 -7.39
CA ALA A 50 8.65 0.82 -7.58
C ALA A 50 8.08 2.20 -7.94
N GLY A 51 6.77 2.31 -8.22
CA GLY A 51 6.08 3.59 -8.48
C GLY A 51 5.53 3.78 -9.90
N ASP A 52 5.72 2.82 -10.81
CA ASP A 52 5.10 2.88 -12.14
C ASP A 52 3.63 2.44 -12.07
N HIS A 53 2.77 3.39 -11.72
CA HIS A 53 1.33 3.13 -11.61
C HIS A 53 0.64 2.91 -12.96
N SER A 54 1.27 3.26 -14.08
CA SER A 54 0.71 3.05 -15.43
C SER A 54 0.64 1.56 -15.79
N ALA A 55 1.52 0.74 -15.19
CA ALA A 55 1.58 -0.70 -15.40
C ALA A 55 0.37 -1.48 -14.83
N ASN A 56 -0.50 -0.86 -14.03
CA ASN A 56 -1.66 -1.52 -13.41
C ASN A 56 -2.66 -2.10 -14.43
N GLU A 57 -2.96 -1.36 -15.50
CA GLU A 57 -3.85 -1.83 -16.56
C GLU A 57 -3.23 -3.01 -17.30
N MET A 58 -1.94 -2.91 -17.59
CA MET A 58 -1.19 -3.97 -18.25
C MET A 58 -1.11 -5.24 -17.40
N GLN A 59 -0.94 -5.11 -16.08
CA GLN A 59 -0.98 -6.25 -15.15
C GLN A 59 -2.32 -6.99 -15.22
N ARG A 60 -3.45 -6.27 -15.17
CA ARG A 60 -4.79 -6.87 -15.26
C ARG A 60 -5.00 -7.58 -16.59
N PHE A 61 -4.55 -6.97 -17.68
CA PHE A 61 -4.60 -7.61 -19.00
C PHE A 61 -3.76 -8.90 -19.03
N LEU A 62 -2.49 -8.86 -18.57
CA LEU A 62 -1.64 -10.05 -18.57
C LEU A 62 -2.21 -11.18 -17.71
N LEU A 63 -2.79 -10.88 -16.54
CA LEU A 63 -3.47 -11.88 -15.72
C LEU A 63 -4.60 -12.57 -16.48
N LYS A 64 -5.43 -11.81 -17.20
CA LYS A 64 -6.55 -12.35 -17.99
C LYS A 64 -6.05 -13.18 -19.19
N THR A 65 -5.06 -12.66 -19.92
CA THR A 65 -4.50 -13.34 -21.10
C THR A 65 -3.77 -14.62 -20.69
N LEU A 66 -3.04 -14.60 -19.58
CA LEU A 66 -2.39 -15.78 -19.03
C LEU A 66 -3.40 -16.82 -18.54
N ASP A 67 -4.50 -16.40 -17.90
CA ASP A 67 -5.57 -17.32 -17.51
C ASP A 67 -6.12 -18.11 -18.72
N GLN A 68 -6.43 -17.38 -19.79
CA GLN A 68 -6.90 -17.98 -21.04
C GLN A 68 -5.85 -18.93 -21.62
N ARG A 69 -4.60 -18.48 -21.73
CA ARG A 69 -3.49 -19.28 -22.30
C ARG A 69 -3.25 -20.57 -21.53
N LEU A 70 -3.32 -20.53 -20.20
CA LEU A 70 -3.15 -21.70 -19.33
C LEU A 70 -4.29 -22.70 -19.55
N ARG A 71 -5.54 -22.22 -19.65
CA ARG A 71 -6.72 -23.09 -19.80
C ARG A 71 -6.86 -23.72 -21.18
N THR A 72 -6.33 -23.10 -22.22
CA THR A 72 -6.37 -23.60 -23.60
C THR A 72 -5.08 -24.30 -24.04
N ALA A 73 -4.06 -24.36 -23.18
CA ALA A 73 -2.80 -25.03 -23.46
C ALA A 73 -3.00 -26.54 -23.71
N SER A 74 -2.27 -27.11 -24.67
CA SER A 74 -2.11 -28.56 -24.79
C SER A 74 -1.45 -29.12 -23.53
N PRO A 75 -1.84 -30.32 -23.04
CA PRO A 75 -1.16 -30.98 -21.92
C PRO A 75 0.36 -31.08 -22.09
N ASP A 76 0.85 -31.24 -23.32
CA ASP A 76 2.29 -31.32 -23.61
C ASP A 76 3.09 -30.08 -23.18
N VAL A 77 2.44 -28.91 -23.07
CA VAL A 77 3.08 -27.66 -22.60
C VAL A 77 3.57 -27.82 -21.15
N PHE A 78 2.88 -28.65 -20.35
CA PHE A 78 3.18 -28.84 -18.93
C PHE A 78 4.22 -29.93 -18.67
N LYS A 79 4.71 -30.62 -19.71
CA LYS A 79 5.91 -31.48 -19.61
C LYS A 79 7.18 -30.67 -19.33
N ASP A 80 7.15 -29.37 -19.61
CA ASP A 80 8.18 -28.44 -19.14
C ASP A 80 7.86 -28.02 -17.70
N PRO A 81 8.68 -28.39 -16.70
CA PRO A 81 8.43 -28.07 -15.30
C PRO A 81 8.36 -26.56 -15.04
N ARG A 82 8.97 -25.72 -15.90
CA ARG A 82 8.87 -24.26 -15.77
C ARG A 82 7.45 -23.75 -15.99
N ASN A 83 6.68 -24.43 -16.86
CA ASN A 83 5.28 -24.10 -17.10
C ASN A 83 4.39 -24.59 -15.96
N VAL A 84 4.75 -25.69 -15.29
CA VAL A 84 4.09 -26.14 -14.06
C VAL A 84 4.31 -25.11 -12.94
N ASP A 85 5.56 -24.69 -12.72
CA ASP A 85 5.90 -23.63 -11.76
C ASP A 85 5.13 -22.34 -12.06
N ALA A 86 5.01 -21.97 -13.35
CA ALA A 86 4.26 -20.80 -13.79
C ALA A 86 2.79 -20.84 -13.35
N VAL A 87 2.15 -22.02 -13.34
CA VAL A 87 0.76 -22.17 -12.86
C VAL A 87 0.68 -21.94 -11.34
N PHE A 88 1.63 -22.48 -10.57
CA PHE A 88 1.65 -22.26 -9.12
C PHE A 88 1.91 -20.79 -8.78
N VAL A 89 2.87 -20.16 -9.45
CA VAL A 89 3.15 -18.73 -9.31
C VAL A 89 1.94 -17.90 -9.72
N PHE A 90 1.29 -18.21 -10.86
CA PHE A 90 0.08 -17.54 -11.31
C PHE A 90 -1.01 -17.54 -10.23
N ALA A 91 -1.30 -18.72 -9.66
CA ALA A 91 -2.33 -18.87 -8.65
C ALA A 91 -2.04 -18.02 -7.39
N MET A 92 -0.77 -17.93 -6.97
CA MET A 92 -0.37 -17.14 -5.80
C MET A 92 -0.19 -15.64 -6.08
N SER A 93 -0.03 -15.23 -7.35
CA SER A 93 0.25 -13.85 -7.76
C SER A 93 -1.00 -13.03 -8.11
N GLY A 94 -2.19 -13.50 -7.71
CA GLY A 94 -3.47 -12.85 -8.01
C GLY A 94 -4.15 -13.36 -9.29
N GLY A 95 -3.68 -14.47 -9.86
CA GLY A 95 -4.38 -15.20 -10.92
C GLY A 95 -5.66 -15.87 -10.42
N ASN A 96 -6.45 -16.42 -11.36
CA ASN A 96 -7.67 -17.14 -11.02
C ASN A 96 -7.32 -18.50 -10.36
N PRO A 97 -7.66 -18.73 -9.08
CA PRO A 97 -7.30 -19.97 -8.38
C PRO A 97 -7.97 -21.21 -8.99
N GLN A 98 -9.09 -21.05 -9.70
CA GLN A 98 -9.79 -22.16 -10.36
C GLN A 98 -8.98 -22.75 -11.53
N THR A 99 -7.99 -22.02 -12.05
CA THR A 99 -7.15 -22.49 -13.15
C THR A 99 -6.21 -23.59 -12.70
N LEU A 100 -5.65 -23.48 -11.50
CA LEU A 100 -4.86 -24.55 -10.88
C LEU A 100 -5.72 -25.81 -10.70
N ASP A 101 -6.95 -25.67 -10.20
CA ASP A 101 -7.86 -26.80 -10.02
C ASP A 101 -8.25 -27.45 -11.34
N PHE A 102 -8.51 -26.64 -12.36
CA PHE A 102 -8.86 -27.10 -13.71
C PHE A 102 -7.74 -27.95 -14.34
N LEU A 103 -6.50 -27.49 -14.21
CA LEU A 103 -5.31 -28.14 -14.75
C LEU A 103 -4.94 -29.39 -13.96
N ALA A 104 -4.86 -29.29 -12.63
CA ALA A 104 -4.53 -30.43 -11.77
C ALA A 104 -5.55 -31.57 -11.86
N ALA A 105 -6.82 -31.28 -12.14
CA ALA A 105 -7.85 -32.31 -12.37
C ALA A 105 -7.72 -33.04 -13.72
N ARG A 106 -6.94 -32.49 -14.66
CA ARG A 106 -6.71 -33.02 -16.02
C ARG A 106 -5.29 -33.54 -16.21
N ASP A 107 -4.49 -33.51 -15.16
CA ASP A 107 -3.12 -33.98 -15.17
C ASP A 107 -3.09 -35.51 -15.07
N VAL A 108 -3.06 -36.17 -16.23
CA VAL A 108 -3.00 -37.63 -16.35
C VAL A 108 -1.56 -38.14 -16.18
N ASP A 109 -0.59 -37.35 -16.61
CA ASP A 109 0.84 -37.72 -16.63
C ASP A 109 1.54 -37.44 -15.29
N GLY A 110 0.90 -36.68 -14.39
CA GLY A 110 1.39 -36.44 -13.03
C GLY A 110 2.44 -35.34 -12.94
N GLU A 111 2.37 -34.35 -13.83
CA GLU A 111 3.32 -33.22 -13.90
C GLU A 111 3.17 -32.25 -12.72
N PHE A 112 1.97 -32.15 -12.13
CA PHE A 112 1.68 -31.26 -11.01
C PHE A 112 1.86 -31.97 -9.67
N ASP A 113 2.60 -31.34 -8.74
CA ASP A 113 2.62 -31.81 -7.35
C ASP A 113 1.22 -31.64 -6.71
N GLY A 114 0.50 -32.76 -6.62
CA GLY A 114 -0.83 -32.82 -6.04
C GLY A 114 -0.89 -32.46 -4.55
N ARG A 115 0.23 -32.49 -3.81
CA ARG A 115 0.30 -31.97 -2.43
C ARG A 115 0.23 -30.45 -2.45
N LEU A 116 1.08 -29.80 -3.26
CA LEU A 116 1.11 -28.35 -3.39
C LEU A 116 -0.23 -27.80 -3.90
N ALA A 117 -0.79 -28.39 -4.96
CA ALA A 117 -2.09 -27.98 -5.50
C ALA A 117 -3.20 -28.05 -4.44
N ARG A 118 -3.24 -29.12 -3.64
CA ARG A 118 -4.24 -29.32 -2.59
C ARG A 118 -4.08 -28.33 -1.44
N VAL A 119 -2.85 -28.04 -1.06
CA VAL A 119 -2.52 -27.10 0.02
C VAL A 119 -2.87 -25.66 -0.39
N LEU A 120 -2.55 -25.26 -1.63
CA LEU A 120 -2.96 -23.97 -2.18
C LEU A 120 -4.49 -23.84 -2.31
N ARG A 121 -5.19 -24.91 -2.75
CA ARG A 121 -6.66 -24.92 -2.76
C ARG A 121 -7.25 -24.63 -1.39
N ARG A 122 -6.75 -25.29 -0.33
CA ARG A 122 -7.21 -25.03 1.04
C ARG A 122 -6.97 -23.57 1.45
N TYR A 123 -5.81 -23.01 1.10
CA TYR A 123 -5.53 -21.60 1.35
C TYR A 123 -6.52 -20.66 0.64
N PHE A 124 -6.77 -20.85 -0.66
CA PHE A 124 -7.74 -20.03 -1.40
C PHE A 124 -9.19 -20.19 -0.93
N GLN A 125 -9.52 -21.30 -0.27
CA GLN A 125 -10.82 -21.54 0.38
C GLN A 125 -10.90 -20.98 1.81
N GLY A 126 -9.86 -20.27 2.28
CA GLY A 126 -9.81 -19.72 3.64
C GLY A 126 -9.51 -20.75 4.74
N GLN A 127 -9.10 -21.96 4.36
CA GLN A 127 -8.80 -23.07 5.27
C GLN A 127 -7.29 -23.26 5.50
N GLY A 128 -6.47 -22.26 5.21
CA GLY A 128 -5.01 -22.34 5.27
C GLY A 128 -4.47 -22.83 6.62
N LEU A 129 -5.09 -22.41 7.74
CA LEU A 129 -4.66 -22.78 9.09
C LEU A 129 -4.71 -24.31 9.35
N THR A 130 -5.64 -25.00 8.70
CA THR A 130 -5.75 -26.48 8.80
C THR A 130 -4.63 -27.22 8.06
N ALA A 131 -3.86 -26.52 7.22
CA ALA A 131 -2.84 -27.07 6.36
C ALA A 131 -1.42 -26.61 6.73
N VAL A 132 -1.21 -25.95 7.88
CA VAL A 132 0.09 -25.36 8.26
C VAL A 132 1.22 -26.37 8.15
N ALA A 133 1.13 -27.54 8.80
CA ALA A 133 2.18 -28.57 8.75
C ALA A 133 2.54 -29.01 7.32
N ALA A 134 1.56 -29.07 6.41
CA ALA A 134 1.79 -29.40 5.02
C ALA A 134 2.50 -28.24 4.27
N PHE A 135 2.13 -26.98 4.57
CA PHE A 135 2.85 -25.81 4.08
C PHE A 135 4.31 -25.81 4.52
N GLU A 136 4.62 -26.14 5.79
CA GLU A 136 6.01 -26.09 6.27
C GLU A 136 6.92 -27.07 5.52
N GLY A 137 6.44 -28.30 5.31
CA GLY A 137 7.17 -29.30 4.53
C GLY A 137 7.42 -28.83 3.09
N LEU A 138 6.38 -28.27 2.45
CA LEU A 138 6.48 -27.77 1.08
C LEU A 138 7.36 -26.52 0.98
N VAL A 139 7.33 -25.59 1.94
CA VAL A 139 8.22 -24.41 1.94
C VAL A 139 9.68 -24.84 1.98
N LYS A 140 10.02 -25.86 2.76
CA LYS A 140 11.37 -26.41 2.82
C LYS A 140 11.78 -27.06 1.50
N GLU A 141 10.88 -27.84 0.90
CA GLU A 141 11.12 -28.56 -0.35
C GLU A 141 11.26 -27.62 -1.56
N TYR A 142 10.37 -26.61 -1.66
CA TYR A 142 10.35 -25.63 -2.74
C TYR A 142 11.26 -24.42 -2.48
N GLY A 143 12.01 -24.38 -1.38
CA GLY A 143 12.73 -23.20 -0.91
C GLY A 143 13.73 -22.58 -1.88
N THR A 144 14.25 -23.36 -2.84
CA THR A 144 15.18 -22.90 -3.89
C THR A 144 14.54 -22.81 -5.28
N SER A 145 13.24 -23.10 -5.40
CA SER A 145 12.50 -23.04 -6.65
C SER A 145 11.94 -21.63 -6.92
N PRO A 146 11.54 -21.31 -8.15
CA PRO A 146 10.78 -20.08 -8.45
C PRO A 146 9.47 -19.93 -7.66
N VAL A 147 8.89 -21.04 -7.18
CA VAL A 147 7.66 -21.08 -6.38
C VAL A 147 7.91 -20.74 -4.91
N GLY A 148 9.13 -20.99 -4.42
CA GLY A 148 9.52 -20.88 -3.01
C GLY A 148 9.16 -19.55 -2.33
N PRO A 149 9.52 -18.38 -2.90
CA PRO A 149 9.19 -17.08 -2.31
C PRO A 149 7.68 -16.86 -2.15
N TYR A 150 6.88 -17.28 -3.13
CA TYR A 150 5.42 -17.17 -3.08
C TYR A 150 4.84 -18.07 -2.00
N LEU A 151 5.34 -19.30 -1.92
CA LEU A 151 4.89 -20.26 -0.93
C LEU A 151 5.24 -19.83 0.50
N ALA A 152 6.44 -19.31 0.72
CA ALA A 152 6.84 -18.72 2.00
C ALA A 152 5.95 -17.53 2.36
N LEU A 153 5.62 -16.66 1.39
CA LEU A 153 4.71 -15.53 1.63
C LEU A 153 3.30 -16.00 2.04
N VAL A 154 2.78 -17.06 1.41
CA VAL A 154 1.50 -17.69 1.78
C VAL A 154 1.58 -18.31 3.18
N ALA A 155 2.66 -19.04 3.49
CA ALA A 155 2.86 -19.63 4.81
C ALA A 155 2.88 -18.56 5.91
N GLY A 156 3.62 -17.46 5.69
CA GLY A 156 3.64 -16.32 6.61
C GLY A 156 2.26 -15.69 6.83
N ASN A 157 1.44 -15.56 5.78
CA ASN A 157 0.07 -15.06 5.93
C ASN A 157 -0.81 -15.96 6.81
N ILE A 158 -0.68 -17.27 6.62
CA ILE A 158 -1.49 -18.26 7.34
C ILE A 158 -1.12 -18.27 8.83
N THR A 159 0.16 -18.14 9.14
CA THR A 159 0.65 -18.22 10.52
C THR A 159 0.63 -16.88 11.25
N ALA A 160 0.46 -15.74 10.57
CA ALA A 160 0.59 -14.40 11.15
C ALA A 160 -0.13 -14.18 12.49
N ASN A 161 -1.38 -14.68 12.61
CA ASN A 161 -2.17 -14.52 13.84
C ASN A 161 -1.98 -15.67 14.83
N ALA A 162 -1.65 -16.87 14.35
CA ALA A 162 -1.58 -18.08 15.19
C ALA A 162 -0.17 -18.30 15.79
N ASP A 163 0.86 -17.94 15.02
CA ASP A 163 2.27 -18.03 15.38
C ASP A 163 3.04 -16.86 14.73
N PRO A 164 3.01 -15.67 15.37
CA PRO A 164 3.68 -14.46 14.87
C PRO A 164 5.17 -14.65 14.60
N ALA A 165 5.89 -15.36 15.49
CA ALA A 165 7.32 -15.56 15.36
C ALA A 165 7.66 -16.40 14.10
N LYS A 166 6.90 -17.47 13.85
CA LYS A 166 7.04 -18.26 12.63
C LYS A 166 6.66 -17.47 11.38
N ALA A 167 5.62 -16.65 11.45
CA ALA A 167 5.24 -15.79 10.32
C ALA A 167 6.36 -14.82 9.93
N ILE A 168 7.02 -14.19 10.91
CA ILE A 168 8.20 -13.36 10.67
C ILE A 168 9.31 -14.19 10.02
N GLY A 169 9.59 -15.39 10.50
CA GLY A 169 10.57 -16.29 9.86
C GLY A 169 10.29 -16.54 8.37
N TYR A 170 9.03 -16.76 8.00
CA TYR A 170 8.65 -16.91 6.59
C TYR A 170 8.78 -15.61 5.80
N PHE A 171 8.35 -14.46 6.34
CA PHE A 171 8.54 -13.18 5.65
C PHE A 171 10.02 -12.82 5.50
N ASP A 172 10.87 -13.15 6.47
CA ASP A 172 12.32 -13.00 6.38
C ASP A 172 12.88 -13.84 5.22
N GLN A 173 12.41 -15.07 5.07
CA GLN A 173 12.76 -15.94 3.94
C GLN A 173 12.33 -15.34 2.59
N VAL A 174 11.12 -14.76 2.49
CA VAL A 174 10.67 -14.07 1.26
C VAL A 174 11.65 -12.95 0.88
N ARG A 175 12.05 -12.11 1.84
CA ARG A 175 12.96 -10.99 1.58
C ARG A 175 14.37 -11.46 1.18
N LEU A 176 14.81 -12.62 1.67
CA LEU A 176 16.08 -13.22 1.26
C LEU A 176 16.00 -13.78 -0.17
N LEU A 177 14.90 -14.41 -0.54
CA LEU A 177 14.78 -15.11 -1.82
C LEU A 177 14.34 -14.21 -2.99
N ALA A 178 13.61 -13.12 -2.72
CA ALA A 178 13.06 -12.25 -3.75
C ALA A 178 13.26 -10.74 -3.44
N PRO A 179 14.49 -10.29 -3.15
CA PRO A 179 14.74 -8.87 -2.89
C PRO A 179 14.47 -8.04 -4.14
N GLY A 180 13.82 -6.89 -3.97
CA GLY A 180 13.58 -5.90 -5.03
C GLY A 180 12.24 -6.06 -5.69
N THR A 181 11.50 -7.09 -5.29
CA THR A 181 10.25 -7.49 -5.92
C THR A 181 9.05 -7.05 -5.10
N ASN A 182 7.87 -7.12 -5.71
CA ASN A 182 6.58 -7.00 -5.04
C ASN A 182 6.42 -7.98 -3.86
N LEU A 183 7.13 -9.12 -3.86
CA LEU A 183 7.12 -10.04 -2.73
C LEU A 183 7.88 -9.48 -1.52
N GLU A 184 9.01 -8.80 -1.73
CA GLU A 184 9.74 -8.13 -0.64
C GLU A 184 8.89 -7.00 -0.05
N GLU A 185 8.23 -6.18 -0.87
CA GLU A 185 7.29 -5.14 -0.42
C GLU A 185 6.22 -5.74 0.51
N ALA A 186 5.53 -6.77 0.02
CA ALA A 186 4.45 -7.40 0.76
C ALA A 186 4.96 -8.03 2.06
N ALA A 187 6.14 -8.66 2.04
CA ALA A 187 6.76 -9.24 3.22
C ALA A 187 7.16 -8.18 4.25
N LEU A 188 7.72 -7.04 3.84
CA LEU A 188 8.07 -5.94 4.74
C LEU A 188 6.83 -5.36 5.41
N ARG A 189 5.79 -5.06 4.63
CA ARG A 189 4.54 -4.49 5.14
C ARG A 189 3.83 -5.43 6.11
N ARG A 190 3.74 -6.72 5.77
CA ARG A 190 3.13 -7.73 6.64
C ARG A 190 3.97 -8.03 7.89
N SER A 191 5.30 -8.00 7.76
CA SER A 191 6.19 -8.12 8.93
C SER A 191 5.99 -6.98 9.91
N LEU A 192 5.90 -5.73 9.43
CA LEU A 192 5.68 -4.59 10.31
C LEU A 192 4.33 -4.72 11.05
N ALA A 193 3.27 -5.14 10.37
CA ALA A 193 1.97 -5.36 11.00
C ALA A 193 2.03 -6.38 12.14
N VAL A 194 2.81 -7.46 11.99
CA VAL A 194 3.00 -8.50 13.00
C VAL A 194 3.91 -8.03 14.14
N ILE A 195 5.02 -7.36 13.81
CA ILE A 195 6.01 -6.90 14.79
C ILE A 195 5.45 -5.78 15.68
N LEU A 196 4.57 -4.92 15.16
CA LEU A 196 3.90 -3.88 15.96
C LEU A 196 3.19 -4.44 17.20
N GLN A 197 2.69 -5.67 17.13
CA GLN A 197 1.95 -6.31 18.23
C GLN A 197 2.85 -7.11 19.19
N THR A 198 4.09 -7.39 18.79
CA THR A 198 4.92 -8.42 19.44
C THR A 198 6.30 -7.92 19.83
N GLU A 199 7.03 -7.27 18.91
CA GLU A 199 8.43 -6.89 19.07
C GLU A 199 8.73 -5.49 18.47
N PRO A 200 8.00 -4.42 18.85
CA PRO A 200 8.04 -3.13 18.16
C PRO A 200 9.45 -2.54 17.98
N GLY A 201 10.40 -2.87 18.86
CA GLY A 201 11.80 -2.46 18.74
C GLY A 201 12.49 -2.86 17.42
N ARG A 202 12.03 -3.92 16.74
CA ARG A 202 12.53 -4.35 15.42
C ARG A 202 11.88 -3.62 14.24
N GLY A 203 10.82 -2.84 14.50
CA GLY A 203 10.01 -2.21 13.45
C GLY A 203 10.78 -1.14 12.65
N PHE A 204 11.72 -0.43 13.27
CA PHE A 204 12.47 0.64 12.60
C PHE A 204 13.42 0.11 11.53
N ASP A 205 14.02 -1.08 11.72
CA ASP A 205 14.84 -1.72 10.70
C ASP A 205 14.02 -2.12 9.47
N LEU A 206 12.77 -2.55 9.68
CA LEU A 206 11.84 -2.84 8.59
C LEU A 206 11.40 -1.55 7.88
N ALA A 207 11.12 -0.49 8.64
CA ALA A 207 10.83 0.84 8.10
C ALA A 207 11.96 1.38 7.24
N ALA A 208 13.22 1.29 7.70
CA ALA A 208 14.38 1.69 6.92
C ALA A 208 14.47 0.95 5.59
N LYS A 209 14.26 -0.37 5.59
CA LYS A 209 14.27 -1.19 4.36
C LYS A 209 13.15 -0.80 3.40
N TYR A 210 11.93 -0.61 3.92
CA TYR A 210 10.79 -0.23 3.11
C TYR A 210 10.97 1.14 2.48
N VAL A 211 11.31 2.16 3.27
CA VAL A 211 11.47 3.54 2.80
C VAL A 211 12.55 3.64 1.72
N ARG A 212 13.66 2.91 1.86
CA ARG A 212 14.73 2.93 0.85
C ARG A 212 14.34 2.36 -0.52
N ARG A 213 13.30 1.53 -0.59
CA ARG A 213 13.04 0.70 -1.79
C ARG A 213 11.62 0.83 -2.35
N PHE A 214 10.63 1.07 -1.50
CA PHE A 214 9.20 0.98 -1.84
C PHE A 214 8.43 2.25 -1.42
N LEU A 215 9.11 3.39 -1.31
CA LEU A 215 8.50 4.67 -0.94
C LEU A 215 7.39 5.12 -1.90
N TYR A 216 7.49 4.71 -3.17
CA TYR A 216 6.54 5.01 -4.24
C TYR A 216 5.51 3.90 -4.47
N SER A 217 5.53 2.84 -3.65
CA SER A 217 4.57 1.74 -3.77
C SER A 217 3.14 2.25 -3.60
N PRO A 218 2.15 1.72 -4.35
CA PRO A 218 0.74 2.03 -4.12
C PRO A 218 0.26 1.61 -2.72
N TYR A 219 1.02 0.77 -2.02
CA TYR A 219 0.74 0.34 -0.65
C TYR A 219 1.43 1.20 0.42
N ALA A 220 2.21 2.22 0.02
CA ALA A 220 2.99 3.05 0.93
C ALA A 220 2.13 3.73 2.00
N SER A 221 0.94 4.23 1.67
CA SER A 221 0.07 4.87 2.67
C SER A 221 -0.25 3.97 3.86
N GLN A 222 -0.56 2.69 3.62
CA GLN A 222 -0.82 1.72 4.69
C GLN A 222 0.44 1.45 5.52
N PHE A 223 1.59 1.33 4.84
CA PHE A 223 2.86 1.15 5.51
C PHE A 223 3.19 2.35 6.42
N ILE A 224 3.00 3.56 5.90
CA ILE A 224 3.25 4.81 6.62
C ILE A 224 2.36 4.93 7.84
N ASP A 225 1.09 4.51 7.79
CA ASP A 225 0.24 4.51 8.98
C ASP A 225 0.79 3.61 10.11
N MET A 226 1.29 2.43 9.76
CA MET A 226 1.96 1.53 10.71
C MET A 226 3.30 2.11 11.22
N PHE A 227 4.04 2.83 10.37
CA PHE A 227 5.28 3.48 10.78
C PHE A 227 5.02 4.70 11.69
N VAL A 228 3.97 5.47 11.44
CA VAL A 228 3.50 6.56 12.33
C VAL A 228 3.06 5.99 13.67
N GLN A 229 2.33 4.87 13.66
CA GLN A 229 2.01 4.13 14.87
C GLN A 229 3.28 3.75 15.63
N LEU A 230 4.24 3.10 14.96
CA LEU A 230 5.51 2.71 15.57
C LEU A 230 6.27 3.90 16.20
N ALA A 231 6.27 5.05 15.53
CA ALA A 231 6.96 6.26 16.01
C ALA A 231 6.28 6.92 17.23
N THR A 232 5.05 6.54 17.55
CA THR A 232 4.23 7.18 18.60
C THR A 232 3.86 6.24 19.75
N ASP A 233 3.95 4.92 19.57
CA ASP A 233 3.43 3.92 20.52
C ASP A 233 4.18 3.86 21.87
N ASP A 234 5.41 4.36 21.98
CA ASP A 234 6.13 4.48 23.29
C ASP A 234 5.88 5.83 23.99
N ASP A 235 4.73 6.47 23.75
CA ASP A 235 4.43 7.84 24.19
C ASP A 235 5.57 8.84 23.88
N GLY A 236 6.31 8.64 22.79
CA GLY A 236 7.47 9.46 22.43
C GLY A 236 8.64 9.45 23.42
N LYS A 237 8.69 8.48 24.35
CA LYS A 237 9.80 8.25 25.30
C LYS A 237 10.98 7.55 24.64
N GLY A 238 10.74 6.83 23.55
CA GLY A 238 11.77 6.21 22.74
C GLY A 238 12.70 7.23 22.09
N ASP A 239 13.91 6.78 21.78
CA ASP A 239 14.89 7.57 21.05
C ASP A 239 14.35 7.96 19.67
N ARG A 240 14.05 9.25 19.51
CA ARG A 240 13.47 9.82 18.29
C ARG A 240 14.39 9.66 17.08
N SER A 241 15.71 9.62 17.30
CA SER A 241 16.68 9.49 16.22
C SER A 241 16.43 8.23 15.37
N ARG A 242 15.99 7.13 16.01
CA ARG A 242 15.72 5.85 15.35
C ARG A 242 14.71 5.93 14.21
N TRP A 243 13.72 6.81 14.28
CA TRP A 243 12.73 6.96 13.23
C TRP A 243 12.96 8.22 12.39
N THR A 244 13.50 9.31 12.97
CA THR A 244 13.82 10.50 12.19
C THR A 244 14.92 10.23 11.17
N ASP A 245 15.88 9.35 11.49
CA ASP A 245 16.91 8.92 10.54
C ASP A 245 16.29 8.18 9.35
N VAL A 246 15.25 7.37 9.59
CA VAL A 246 14.51 6.69 8.52
C VAL A 246 13.72 7.69 7.69
N VAL A 247 13.05 8.65 8.32
CA VAL A 247 12.29 9.71 7.63
C VAL A 247 13.21 10.60 6.79
N SER A 248 14.46 10.82 7.21
CA SER A 248 15.45 11.58 6.44
C SER A 248 15.81 10.96 5.08
N MET A 249 15.45 9.69 4.86
CA MET A 249 15.62 8.98 3.59
C MET A 249 14.44 9.18 2.62
N MET A 250 13.33 9.78 3.09
CA MET A 250 12.18 10.11 2.25
C MET A 250 12.40 11.43 1.51
N ASP A 251 11.68 11.64 0.41
CA ASP A 251 11.55 12.98 -0.19
C ASP A 251 10.71 13.91 0.70
N ASP A 252 10.98 15.23 0.57
CA ASP A 252 10.38 16.26 1.41
C ASP A 252 8.85 16.21 1.47
N PRO A 253 8.09 16.03 0.37
CA PRO A 253 6.63 15.92 0.43
C PRO A 253 6.14 14.77 1.31
N ARG A 254 6.74 13.58 1.20
CA ARG A 254 6.34 12.41 2.01
C ARG A 254 6.82 12.51 3.45
N ALA A 255 8.02 13.05 3.69
CA ALA A 255 8.52 13.32 5.02
C ALA A 255 7.63 14.35 5.74
N HIS A 256 7.25 15.43 5.06
CA HIS A 256 6.31 16.44 5.54
C HIS A 256 4.98 15.79 5.97
N GLU A 257 4.38 14.98 5.09
CA GLU A 257 3.14 14.26 5.40
C GLU A 257 3.28 13.31 6.60
N PHE A 258 4.40 12.57 6.68
CA PHE A 258 4.71 11.70 7.81
C PHE A 258 4.72 12.48 9.13
N TYR A 259 5.43 13.61 9.17
CA TYR A 259 5.50 14.45 10.37
C TYR A 259 4.14 15.04 10.76
N LEU A 260 3.29 15.44 9.80
CA LEU A 260 1.93 15.87 10.12
C LEU A 260 1.09 14.74 10.75
N ARG A 261 1.19 13.52 10.24
CA ARG A 261 0.48 12.36 10.80
C ARG A 261 0.98 12.02 12.22
N VAL A 262 2.30 12.08 12.45
CA VAL A 262 2.89 11.92 13.81
C VAL A 262 2.38 13.03 14.74
N SER A 263 2.41 14.28 14.29
CA SER A 263 1.98 15.43 15.09
C SER A 263 0.53 15.29 15.55
N ARG A 264 -0.36 14.98 14.61
CA ARG A 264 -1.78 14.74 14.89
C ARG A 264 -1.99 13.59 15.87
N ARG A 265 -1.34 12.45 15.65
CA ARG A 265 -1.49 11.27 16.52
C ARG A 265 -0.97 11.54 17.94
N ALA A 266 0.21 12.16 18.05
CA ALA A 266 0.79 12.55 19.33
C ALA A 266 -0.08 13.56 20.08
N LEU A 267 -0.66 14.54 19.37
CA LEU A 267 -1.57 15.53 19.95
C LEU A 267 -2.83 14.87 20.54
N LEU A 268 -3.45 13.95 19.79
CA LEU A 268 -4.63 13.21 20.26
C LEU A 268 -4.32 12.28 21.43
N ALA A 269 -3.08 11.78 21.53
CA ALA A 269 -2.59 11.01 22.66
C ALA A 269 -2.17 11.87 23.87
N GLY A 270 -2.24 13.20 23.77
CA GLY A 270 -1.81 14.13 24.82
C GLY A 270 -0.29 14.34 24.93
N ASN A 271 0.49 13.79 24.00
CA ASN A 271 1.95 13.95 23.95
C ASN A 271 2.34 15.24 23.24
N LYS A 272 2.23 16.36 23.98
CA LYS A 272 2.50 17.71 23.48
C LYS A 272 3.92 17.89 22.93
N ASP A 273 4.93 17.30 23.58
CA ASP A 273 6.32 17.45 23.15
C ASP A 273 6.61 16.78 21.81
N LEU A 274 6.08 15.57 21.60
CA LEU A 274 6.20 14.90 20.30
C LEU A 274 5.36 15.61 19.23
N ALA A 275 4.15 16.05 19.58
CA ALA A 275 3.27 16.77 18.66
C ALA A 275 3.93 18.05 18.13
N ARG A 276 4.49 18.86 19.03
CA ARG A 276 5.23 20.10 18.70
C ARG A 276 6.49 19.81 17.89
N PHE A 277 7.27 18.80 18.30
CA PHE A 277 8.46 18.40 17.55
C PHE A 277 8.12 18.02 16.11
N ALA A 278 7.08 17.21 15.91
CA ALA A 278 6.68 16.77 14.59
C ALA A 278 6.10 17.93 13.75
N ALA A 279 5.29 18.82 14.34
CA ALA A 279 4.78 20.01 13.66
C ALA A 279 5.90 20.91 13.13
N LEU A 280 6.92 21.19 13.95
CA LEU A 280 8.07 22.00 13.55
C LEU A 280 8.89 21.36 12.42
N ASN A 281 9.05 20.03 12.43
CA ASN A 281 9.74 19.34 11.33
C ASN A 281 8.91 19.32 10.05
N ALA A 282 7.59 19.18 10.15
CA ALA A 282 6.70 19.33 9.00
C ALA A 282 6.83 20.73 8.39
N GLU A 283 6.75 21.79 9.20
CA GLU A 283 6.87 23.18 8.73
C GLU A 283 8.19 23.42 7.96
N ARG A 284 9.31 22.87 8.47
CA ARG A 284 10.62 22.97 7.81
C ARG A 284 10.69 22.28 6.45
N LEU A 285 9.89 21.25 6.23
CA LEU A 285 9.84 20.44 5.01
C LEU A 285 8.73 20.91 4.06
N SER A 286 8.08 22.04 4.36
CA SER A 286 6.96 22.51 3.57
C SER A 286 7.40 22.93 2.16
N PRO A 287 6.74 22.41 1.11
CA PRO A 287 7.11 22.73 -0.26
C PRO A 287 6.80 24.17 -0.66
N SER A 288 5.93 24.89 0.07
CA SER A 288 5.59 26.30 -0.22
C SER A 288 5.07 27.02 1.01
N PRO A 289 5.66 28.16 1.42
CA PRO A 289 5.13 29.01 2.49
C PRO A 289 3.66 29.39 2.21
N GLY A 290 2.78 29.22 3.21
CA GLY A 290 1.35 29.51 3.08
C GLY A 290 0.46 28.49 2.36
N SER A 291 0.96 27.30 1.99
CA SER A 291 0.11 26.19 1.49
C SER A 291 -0.87 25.67 2.54
N GLU A 292 -1.94 24.97 2.13
CA GLU A 292 -2.90 24.32 3.05
C GLU A 292 -2.20 23.39 4.05
N ASN A 293 -1.16 22.71 3.58
CA ASN A 293 -0.29 21.85 4.37
C ASN A 293 0.44 22.58 5.52
N ASN A 294 0.77 23.87 5.33
CA ASN A 294 1.30 24.71 6.40
C ASN A 294 0.25 25.10 7.43
N ALA A 295 -0.97 25.39 6.99
CA ALA A 295 -2.06 25.72 7.90
C ALA A 295 -2.35 24.54 8.85
N ILE A 296 -2.25 23.31 8.36
CA ILE A 296 -2.39 22.09 9.17
C ILE A 296 -1.21 21.92 10.14
N GLY A 297 0.02 22.13 9.68
CA GLY A 297 1.21 22.09 10.55
C GLY A 297 1.15 23.11 11.68
N GLN A 298 0.77 24.36 11.34
CA GLN A 298 0.55 25.43 12.31
C GLN A 298 -0.55 25.07 13.30
N LEU A 299 -1.68 24.51 12.83
CA LEU A 299 -2.77 24.06 13.72
C LEU A 299 -2.25 23.07 14.76
N TYR A 300 -1.54 22.01 14.35
CA TYR A 300 -1.06 21.02 15.31
C TYR A 300 0.01 21.56 16.25
N GLY A 301 0.90 22.43 15.75
CA GLY A 301 1.92 23.11 16.55
C GLY A 301 1.32 24.02 17.63
N ASP A 302 0.32 24.83 17.25
CA ASP A 302 -0.41 25.72 18.15
C ASP A 302 -1.12 24.93 19.24
N LEU A 303 -1.88 23.89 18.86
CA LEU A 303 -2.61 23.03 19.79
C LEU A 303 -1.69 22.31 20.78
N ALA A 304 -0.53 21.83 20.31
CA ALA A 304 0.46 21.20 21.16
C ALA A 304 1.11 22.18 22.15
N SER A 305 1.17 23.46 21.80
CA SER A 305 1.82 24.51 22.59
C SER A 305 0.89 25.20 23.59
N ILE A 306 -0.41 24.88 23.61
CA ILE A 306 -1.37 25.46 24.55
C ILE A 306 -0.99 25.10 26.00
N SER A 307 -0.76 26.15 26.78
CA SER A 307 -0.54 26.15 28.23
C SER A 307 -1.33 27.29 28.88
N SER A 308 -1.51 27.25 30.20
CA SER A 308 -2.18 28.34 30.92
C SER A 308 -1.47 29.70 30.74
N SER A 309 -0.15 29.70 30.56
CA SER A 309 0.66 30.92 30.40
C SER A 309 0.56 31.59 29.02
N ASN A 310 0.19 30.86 27.96
CA ASN A 310 0.15 31.39 26.58
C ASN A 310 -1.21 31.19 25.90
N VAL A 311 -2.25 30.87 26.68
CA VAL A 311 -3.57 30.49 26.16
C VAL A 311 -4.21 31.58 25.29
N VAL A 312 -3.98 32.86 25.61
CA VAL A 312 -4.50 34.02 24.85
C VAL A 312 -3.85 34.13 23.47
N GLU A 313 -2.52 33.96 23.41
CA GLU A 313 -1.76 33.99 22.17
C GLU A 313 -2.11 32.80 21.28
N ALA A 314 -2.25 31.62 21.87
CA ALA A 314 -2.67 30.42 21.16
C ALA A 314 -4.09 30.56 20.58
N ALA A 315 -5.05 31.14 21.33
CA ALA A 315 -6.38 31.45 20.81
C ALA A 315 -6.33 32.35 19.57
N LYS A 316 -5.48 33.40 19.62
CA LYS A 316 -5.30 34.32 18.51
C LYS A 316 -4.73 33.60 17.28
N SER A 317 -3.67 32.79 17.45
CA SER A 317 -3.07 32.03 16.35
C SER A 317 -4.08 31.07 15.70
N LEU A 318 -4.81 30.30 16.52
CA LEU A 318 -5.85 29.39 16.02
C LEU A 318 -6.94 30.09 15.21
N SER A 319 -7.31 31.32 15.58
CA SER A 319 -8.33 32.10 14.86
C SER A 319 -7.86 32.62 13.49
N GLN A 320 -6.55 32.69 13.25
CA GLN A 320 -5.97 33.20 12.01
C GLN A 320 -5.85 32.12 10.93
N ILE A 321 -6.04 30.85 11.27
CA ILE A 321 -5.94 29.72 10.33
C ILE A 321 -7.17 29.73 9.40
N PRO A 322 -7.01 29.80 8.06
CA PRO A 322 -8.14 29.85 7.14
C PRO A 322 -8.98 28.56 7.11
N ASP A 323 -10.32 28.69 7.09
CA ASP A 323 -11.25 27.54 7.08
C ASP A 323 -11.15 26.66 5.84
N GLY A 324 -10.83 27.27 4.70
CA GLY A 324 -10.63 26.56 3.44
C GLY A 324 -9.39 25.68 3.42
N ALA A 325 -8.42 25.95 4.31
CA ALA A 325 -7.16 25.22 4.39
C ALA A 325 -7.23 23.98 5.29
N LEU A 326 -8.36 23.73 5.96
CA LEU A 326 -8.53 22.64 6.92
C LEU A 326 -9.57 21.62 6.44
N SER A 327 -9.27 20.34 6.66
CA SER A 327 -10.26 19.28 6.52
C SER A 327 -11.40 19.44 7.53
N GLU A 328 -12.56 18.84 7.27
CA GLU A 328 -13.68 18.85 8.23
C GLU A 328 -13.26 18.34 9.62
N ARG A 329 -12.43 17.30 9.65
CA ARG A 329 -11.92 16.71 10.90
C ARG A 329 -11.05 17.70 11.67
N ASP A 330 -10.22 18.47 10.97
CA ASP A 330 -9.29 19.41 11.61
C ASP A 330 -9.99 20.73 11.98
N ARG A 331 -11.04 21.13 11.26
CA ARG A 331 -11.96 22.19 11.70
C ARG A 331 -12.65 21.82 13.01
N ASN A 332 -13.13 20.59 13.13
CA ASN A 332 -13.74 20.09 14.37
C ASN A 332 -12.72 20.08 15.53
N LEU A 333 -11.46 19.71 15.24
CA LEU A 333 -10.38 19.75 16.23
C LEU A 333 -10.09 21.19 16.71
N ARG A 334 -9.97 22.14 15.78
CA ARG A 334 -9.78 23.57 16.10
C ARG A 334 -10.96 24.12 16.91
N ALA A 335 -12.19 23.80 16.53
CA ALA A 335 -13.38 24.26 17.25
C ALA A 335 -13.45 23.69 18.68
N ALA A 336 -13.10 22.41 18.86
CA ALA A 336 -12.99 21.82 20.19
C ALA A 336 -11.94 22.53 21.05
N ALA A 337 -10.78 22.84 20.47
CA ALA A 337 -9.73 23.56 21.17
C ALA A 337 -10.13 25.00 21.54
N GLN A 338 -10.82 25.72 20.66
CA GLN A 338 -11.34 27.06 20.96
C GLN A 338 -12.28 27.04 22.17
N LYS A 339 -13.18 26.04 22.26
CA LYS A 339 -14.05 25.87 23.45
C LYS A 339 -13.26 25.62 24.72
N VAL A 340 -12.20 24.81 24.65
CA VAL A 340 -11.32 24.56 25.83
C VAL A 340 -10.60 25.84 26.24
N VAL A 341 -10.11 26.63 25.28
CA VAL A 341 -9.48 27.92 25.56
C VAL A 341 -10.47 28.90 26.20
N GLU A 342 -11.70 28.99 25.69
CA GLU A 342 -12.76 29.81 26.28
C GLU A 342 -13.05 29.40 27.73
N GLN A 343 -13.12 28.10 28.01
CA GLN A 343 -13.33 27.58 29.37
C GLN A 343 -12.16 27.90 30.32
N ILE A 344 -10.91 27.87 29.84
CA ILE A 344 -9.73 28.25 30.63
C ILE A 344 -9.74 29.77 30.93
N LEU A 345 -10.25 30.57 30.00
CA LEU A 345 -10.32 32.04 30.11
C LEU A 345 -11.54 32.54 30.89
N MET A 346 -12.56 31.71 31.10
CA MET A 346 -13.69 32.05 31.97
C MET A 346 -13.21 32.28 33.40
N ALA A 347 -13.66 33.36 34.01
CA ALA A 347 -13.40 33.62 35.42
C ALA A 347 -13.96 32.47 36.27
N PRO A 348 -13.24 31.98 37.29
CA PRO A 348 -13.79 30.99 38.18
C PRO A 348 -15.04 31.56 38.84
N GLU A 349 -16.16 30.89 38.66
CA GLU A 349 -17.40 31.15 39.40
C GLU A 349 -17.06 31.05 40.90
N THR A 350 -16.87 32.18 41.56
CA THR A 350 -16.79 32.26 43.02
C THR A 350 -18.20 32.14 43.58
N SER A 351 -18.83 31.00 43.30
CA SER A 351 -19.93 30.52 44.12
C SER A 351 -19.32 30.17 45.46
N SER A 352 -19.44 31.11 46.40
CA SER A 352 -19.24 30.92 47.82
C SER A 352 -19.83 29.57 48.21
N VAL A 353 -18.96 28.62 48.54
CA VAL A 353 -19.34 27.51 49.41
C VAL A 353 -19.61 28.16 50.76
N SER A 354 -20.83 28.68 50.94
CA SER A 354 -21.42 28.84 52.25
C SER A 354 -21.47 27.43 52.82
N ALA A 355 -20.54 27.16 53.73
CA ALA A 355 -20.59 26.02 54.60
C ALA A 355 -21.82 26.18 55.51
N GLU A 356 -22.98 25.75 55.05
CA GLU A 356 -24.03 25.32 55.95
C GLU A 356 -23.66 23.93 56.48
N PRO A 357 -23.74 23.70 57.81
CA PRO A 357 -23.41 22.41 58.38
C PRO A 357 -24.49 21.41 57.99
N VAL A 358 -24.15 20.49 57.08
CA VAL A 358 -25.00 19.34 56.78
C VAL A 358 -24.97 18.40 57.98
N VAL A 359 -26.09 18.36 58.69
CA VAL A 359 -26.41 17.36 59.71
C VAL A 359 -26.46 15.99 59.03
N MET A 360 -25.65 15.05 59.52
CA MET A 360 -25.73 13.64 59.13
C MET A 360 -27.08 13.02 59.51
N PRO A 361 -27.67 12.19 58.64
CA PRO A 361 -28.31 10.97 59.06
C PRO A 361 -27.42 9.77 58.68
N ALA A 362 -27.30 8.86 59.63
CA ALA A 362 -26.60 7.61 59.50
C ALA A 362 -27.37 6.61 58.63
N GLY A 363 -26.60 5.87 57.81
CA GLY A 363 -26.81 4.44 57.54
C GLY A 363 -27.81 4.07 56.44
N GLU A 364 -27.28 3.56 55.33
CA GLU A 364 -27.57 2.19 54.90
C GLU A 364 -26.53 1.68 53.89
N ALA A 365 -26.16 0.42 54.05
CA ALA A 365 -25.07 -0.26 53.36
C ALA A 365 -25.57 -1.09 52.17
N GLY A 366 -24.66 -1.30 51.20
CA GLY A 366 -24.81 -2.23 50.07
C GLY A 366 -25.10 -1.49 48.76
N GLN A 367 -24.41 -1.71 47.64
CA GLN A 367 -23.67 -2.87 47.19
C GLN A 367 -22.67 -2.43 46.12
N ALA A 368 -21.48 -3.04 46.16
CA ALA A 368 -20.51 -2.99 45.08
C ALA A 368 -21.07 -3.73 43.86
N ALA A 369 -21.11 -3.06 42.71
CA ALA A 369 -21.29 -3.69 41.42
C ALA A 369 -20.09 -3.32 40.53
N THR A 370 -19.19 -4.27 40.42
CA THR A 370 -18.07 -4.33 39.46
C THR A 370 -18.60 -4.16 38.03
N ALA A 371 -18.14 -3.12 37.34
CA ALA A 371 -18.34 -2.96 35.92
C ALA A 371 -17.59 -4.05 35.15
N SER A 372 -18.32 -5.02 34.59
CA SER A 372 -17.82 -5.83 33.48
C SER A 372 -17.90 -4.99 32.22
N ALA A 373 -16.78 -4.38 31.83
CA ALA A 373 -16.60 -3.81 30.51
C ALA A 373 -16.38 -4.96 29.51
N THR A 374 -17.46 -5.40 28.87
CA THR A 374 -17.38 -6.21 27.66
C THR A 374 -16.78 -5.34 26.56
N ILE A 375 -15.53 -5.60 26.21
CA ILE A 375 -14.86 -5.03 25.05
C ILE A 375 -15.57 -5.56 23.79
N PRO A 376 -16.10 -4.71 22.90
CA PRO A 376 -16.51 -5.16 21.58
C PRO A 376 -15.26 -5.60 20.82
N SER A 377 -15.19 -6.88 20.44
CA SER A 377 -14.18 -7.40 19.52
C SER A 377 -14.10 -6.53 18.27
N ALA A 378 -12.95 -5.89 18.08
CA ALA A 378 -12.59 -5.28 16.82
C ALA A 378 -12.49 -6.38 15.73
N PRO A 379 -13.05 -6.17 14.53
CA PRO A 379 -12.91 -7.10 13.43
C PRO A 379 -11.45 -7.15 12.95
N ALA A 380 -10.98 -8.36 12.65
CA ALA A 380 -9.65 -8.64 12.12
C ALA A 380 -9.36 -7.85 10.82
N PRO A 381 -8.09 -7.47 10.56
CA PRO A 381 -7.73 -6.78 9.34
C PRO A 381 -7.92 -7.72 8.15
N THR A 382 -8.88 -7.39 7.30
CA THR A 382 -9.07 -8.03 6.00
C THR A 382 -7.91 -7.65 5.10
N THR A 383 -7.07 -8.63 4.79
CA THR A 383 -6.34 -8.64 3.53
C THR A 383 -7.35 -8.47 2.40
N SER A 384 -7.28 -7.34 1.69
CA SER A 384 -7.90 -7.20 0.37
C SER A 384 -7.19 -8.18 -0.58
N VAL A 385 -7.66 -9.41 -0.57
CA VAL A 385 -7.70 -10.26 -1.75
C VAL A 385 -9.08 -10.00 -2.33
N ALA A 386 -9.14 -9.32 -3.47
CA ALA A 386 -10.37 -9.19 -4.22
C ALA A 386 -10.88 -10.60 -4.56
N LYS A 387 -11.92 -11.05 -3.84
CA LYS A 387 -12.82 -12.09 -4.33
C LYS A 387 -13.60 -11.46 -5.50
N PRO A 388 -13.83 -12.15 -6.63
CA PRO A 388 -14.67 -11.61 -7.68
C PRO A 388 -16.06 -11.40 -7.08
N ALA A 389 -16.55 -10.16 -7.14
CA ALA A 389 -17.92 -9.85 -6.82
C ALA A 389 -18.84 -10.74 -7.66
N ALA A 390 -19.81 -11.38 -6.99
CA ALA A 390 -20.98 -11.88 -7.68
C ALA A 390 -21.60 -10.69 -8.44
N LYS A 391 -21.94 -10.92 -9.71
CA LYS A 391 -22.59 -9.93 -10.57
C LYS A 391 -23.84 -9.39 -9.89
N THR A 392 -23.78 -8.14 -9.46
CA THR A 392 -24.96 -7.28 -9.38
C THR A 392 -24.70 -6.18 -10.38
N GLU A 393 -25.22 -6.36 -11.59
CA GLU A 393 -25.20 -5.35 -12.65
C GLU A 393 -25.96 -4.13 -12.13
N ASN A 394 -25.24 -3.04 -11.84
CA ASN A 394 -25.85 -1.75 -11.54
C ASN A 394 -25.77 -0.86 -12.79
N PRO A 395 -26.84 -0.82 -13.61
CA PRO A 395 -26.81 -0.17 -14.93
C PRO A 395 -26.53 1.34 -14.88
N GLU A 396 -26.80 2.00 -13.75
CA GLU A 396 -26.47 3.42 -13.56
C GLU A 396 -24.95 3.65 -13.44
N MET A 397 -24.24 2.69 -12.85
CA MET A 397 -22.80 2.78 -12.67
C MET A 397 -22.07 2.53 -13.99
N GLU A 398 -22.53 1.56 -14.80
CA GLU A 398 -22.03 1.35 -16.17
C GLU A 398 -22.31 2.55 -17.09
N ALA A 399 -23.51 3.14 -17.01
CA ALA A 399 -23.83 4.34 -17.79
C ALA A 399 -22.93 5.53 -17.41
N SER A 400 -22.64 5.72 -16.11
CA SER A 400 -21.74 6.77 -15.63
C SER A 400 -20.28 6.55 -16.05
N LEU A 401 -19.82 5.29 -16.05
CA LEU A 401 -18.48 4.91 -16.49
C LEU A 401 -18.32 5.08 -18.00
N GLN A 402 -19.35 4.71 -18.78
CA GLN A 402 -19.35 4.86 -20.23
C GLN A 402 -19.37 6.34 -20.63
N THR A 403 -20.14 7.16 -19.92
CA THR A 403 -20.13 8.63 -20.09
C THR A 403 -18.76 9.23 -19.76
N TYR A 404 -18.10 8.75 -18.70
CA TYR A 404 -16.75 9.20 -18.33
C TYR A 404 -15.71 8.81 -19.37
N VAL A 405 -15.77 7.59 -19.90
CA VAL A 405 -14.85 7.11 -20.96
C VAL A 405 -15.06 7.89 -22.27
N GLU A 406 -16.30 8.17 -22.64
CA GLU A 406 -16.62 8.97 -23.83
C GLU A 406 -16.12 10.43 -23.68
N GLN A 407 -16.29 11.04 -22.52
CA GLN A 407 -15.76 12.38 -22.23
C GLN A 407 -14.23 12.43 -22.31
N ASN A 408 -13.53 11.42 -21.79
CA ASN A 408 -12.07 11.38 -21.86
C ASN A 408 -11.57 11.11 -23.29
N ARG A 409 -12.29 10.29 -24.06
CA ARG A 409 -11.99 10.07 -25.49
C ARG A 409 -12.19 11.33 -26.33
N MET A 410 -13.21 12.12 -26.02
CA MET A 410 -13.45 13.43 -26.67
C MET A 410 -12.35 14.44 -26.33
N LYS A 411 -11.89 14.48 -25.07
CA LYS A 411 -10.76 15.34 -24.67
C LYS A 411 -9.45 14.95 -25.35
N LEU A 412 -9.16 13.66 -25.47
CA LEU A 412 -7.98 13.18 -26.18
C LEU A 412 -8.04 13.54 -27.67
N LYS A 413 -9.21 13.44 -28.29
CA LYS A 413 -9.39 13.85 -29.68
C LYS A 413 -9.19 15.36 -29.87
N GLN A 414 -9.70 16.19 -28.95
CA GLN A 414 -9.47 17.64 -28.99
C GLN A 414 -8.00 18.01 -28.83
N ILE A 415 -7.24 17.27 -28.02
CA ILE A 415 -5.79 17.45 -27.86
C ILE A 415 -5.07 17.05 -29.16
N ASP A 416 -5.48 15.94 -29.78
CA ASP A 416 -4.91 15.46 -31.05
C ASP A 416 -5.20 16.42 -32.22
N ASP A 417 -6.40 16.99 -32.26
CA ASP A 417 -6.80 18.00 -33.25
C ASP A 417 -5.98 19.30 -33.06
N LEU A 418 -5.77 19.76 -31.81
CA LEU A 418 -4.93 20.93 -31.50
C LEU A 418 -3.45 20.72 -31.86
N LEU A 419 -2.93 19.52 -31.63
CA LEU A 419 -1.55 19.16 -31.99
C LEU A 419 -1.38 18.99 -33.51
N SER A 420 -2.44 18.66 -34.23
CA SER A 420 -2.44 18.57 -35.69
C SER A 420 -2.47 19.95 -36.35
N ASP A 421 -3.14 20.92 -35.72
CA ASP A 421 -3.19 22.31 -36.19
C ASP A 421 -1.85 23.06 -35.96
N GLU A 422 -1.11 22.74 -34.90
CA GLU A 422 0.25 23.27 -34.66
C GLU A 422 1.33 22.69 -35.60
N ALA A 423 1.04 21.60 -36.31
CA ALA A 423 1.98 20.96 -37.24
C ALA A 423 1.97 21.54 -38.67
N TYR A 424 1.13 22.56 -38.93
CA TYR A 424 0.96 23.18 -40.25
C TYR A 424 1.15 24.72 -40.28
N GLU A 425 1.69 25.32 -39.22
CA GLU A 425 2.38 26.63 -39.27
C GLU A 425 3.90 26.44 -39.22
#